data_AF-A0A9W9FK06-F1
#
_entry.id   AF-A0A9W9FK06-F1
#
_cell.length_a   1.000
_cell.length_b   1.000
_cell.length_c   1.000
_cell.angle_alpha   90.00
_cell.angle_beta   90.00
_cell.angle_gamma   90.00
#
_symmetry.space_group_name_H-M   'P 1'
#
loop_
_entity.id
_entity.type
_entity.pdbx_description
1 polymer ?
#
loop_
_entity_poly.entity_id
_entity_poly.type
_entity_poly.pdbx_seq_one_letter_code
_entity_poly.pdbx_strand_id
1 'polypeptide(L)'
;MNQAEKASRSNLARQHHIGFRGPVQPDDWPATHKRLFSDVLELGRQKYGTFVESISVDSIQKPWRSVTKSRADRLSKLADKAWNEDKNEPSWRANVENDVLHRFTVEVACPQCRNLLWGSEIPAATDGIGARAEKLEFRRQKRKPCRCPPMWGQSQFAAPFGLIV
;
A
#
# COMPACT_ATOMS: atom_id res chain seq x y z
N MET A 1 -2.56 -28.44 -12.33
CA MET A 1 -3.87 -28.89 -11.79
C MET A 1 -4.34 -30.03 -12.67
N ASN A 2 -4.53 -31.21 -12.10
CA ASN A 2 -4.91 -32.38 -12.88
C ASN A 2 -6.43 -32.39 -13.18
N GLN A 3 -6.86 -33.21 -14.13
CA GLN A 3 -8.24 -33.25 -14.59
C GLN A 3 -9.21 -33.80 -13.53
N ALA A 4 -8.74 -34.70 -12.67
CA ALA A 4 -9.50 -35.27 -11.56
C ALA A 4 -9.77 -34.24 -10.44
N GLU A 5 -8.78 -33.41 -10.10
CA GLU A 5 -8.90 -32.28 -9.16
C GLU A 5 -9.93 -31.26 -9.65
N LYS A 6 -9.90 -30.94 -10.95
CA LYS A 6 -10.87 -30.01 -11.56
C LYS A 6 -12.29 -30.57 -11.49
N ALA A 7 -12.47 -31.86 -11.75
CA ALA A 7 -13.76 -32.54 -11.65
C ALA A 7 -14.28 -32.58 -10.21
N SER A 8 -13.41 -32.92 -9.25
CA SER A 8 -13.72 -32.95 -7.82
C SER A 8 -14.20 -31.57 -7.33
N ARG A 9 -13.46 -30.49 -7.66
CA ARG A 9 -13.86 -29.11 -7.33
C ARG A 9 -15.19 -28.70 -7.96
N SER A 10 -15.44 -29.12 -9.21
CA SER A 10 -16.69 -28.81 -9.91
C SER A 10 -17.90 -29.54 -9.30
N ASN A 11 -17.71 -30.76 -8.81
CA ASN A 11 -18.75 -31.51 -8.11
C ASN A 11 -19.05 -30.89 -6.75
N LEU A 12 -18.02 -30.50 -6.01
CA LEU A 12 -18.16 -29.82 -4.73
C LEU A 12 -18.92 -28.48 -4.89
N ALA A 13 -18.58 -27.69 -5.91
CA ALA A 13 -19.30 -26.46 -6.22
C ALA A 13 -20.79 -26.71 -6.50
N ARG A 14 -21.13 -27.78 -7.23
CA ARG A 14 -22.53 -28.16 -7.47
C ARG A 14 -23.25 -28.59 -6.19
N GLN A 15 -22.62 -29.42 -5.35
CA GLN A 15 -23.19 -29.87 -4.08
C GLN A 15 -23.51 -28.72 -3.13
N HIS A 16 -22.65 -27.70 -3.11
CA HIS A 16 -22.84 -26.51 -2.28
C HIS A 16 -23.57 -25.36 -2.99
N HIS A 17 -24.14 -25.60 -4.18
CA HIS A 17 -24.84 -24.58 -4.98
C HIS A 17 -24.01 -23.30 -5.23
N ILE A 18 -22.69 -23.46 -5.37
CA ILE A 18 -21.75 -22.36 -5.63
C ILE A 18 -21.74 -22.08 -7.14
N GLY A 19 -22.29 -20.93 -7.53
CA GLY A 19 -22.23 -20.41 -8.90
C GLY A 19 -21.13 -19.37 -9.06
N PHE A 20 -20.23 -19.55 -10.04
CA PHE A 20 -19.23 -18.55 -10.40
C PHE A 20 -19.82 -17.59 -11.44
N ARG A 21 -20.13 -16.36 -11.04
CA ARG A 21 -20.78 -15.36 -11.91
C ARG A 21 -19.81 -14.55 -12.78
N GLY A 22 -18.50 -14.85 -12.74
CA GLY A 22 -17.49 -14.06 -13.44
C GLY A 22 -17.35 -12.64 -12.86
N PRO A 23 -16.91 -11.64 -13.65
CA PRO A 23 -16.84 -10.26 -13.21
C PRO A 23 -18.24 -9.71 -12.94
N VAL A 24 -18.54 -9.49 -11.66
CA VAL A 24 -19.83 -8.96 -11.20
C VAL A 24 -19.78 -7.43 -11.22
N GLN A 25 -20.82 -6.78 -11.74
CA GLN A 25 -20.93 -5.32 -11.76
C GLN A 25 -21.06 -4.76 -10.33
N PRO A 26 -20.62 -3.51 -10.06
CA PRO A 26 -20.67 -2.92 -8.72
C PRO A 26 -22.03 -2.91 -8.04
N ASP A 27 -23.11 -2.89 -8.83
CA ASP A 27 -24.50 -2.89 -8.32
C ASP A 27 -24.93 -4.26 -7.80
N ASP A 28 -24.34 -5.33 -8.32
CA ASP A 28 -24.61 -6.72 -7.95
C ASP A 28 -23.69 -7.22 -6.83
N TRP A 29 -22.82 -6.36 -6.30
CA TRP A 29 -21.93 -6.72 -5.20
C TRP A 29 -22.70 -6.94 -3.90
N PRO A 30 -22.35 -7.97 -3.10
CA PRO A 30 -22.90 -8.16 -1.78
C PRO A 30 -22.72 -6.90 -0.93
N ALA A 31 -23.78 -6.43 -0.29
CA ALA A 31 -23.75 -5.21 0.54
C ALA A 31 -22.61 -5.24 1.59
N THR A 32 -22.36 -6.42 2.17
CA THR A 32 -21.32 -6.66 3.18
C THR A 32 -19.88 -6.50 2.67
N HIS A 33 -19.65 -6.52 1.35
CA HIS A 33 -18.31 -6.40 0.77
C HIS A 33 -18.22 -5.27 -0.26
N LYS A 34 -19.30 -4.52 -0.46
CA LYS A 34 -19.39 -3.47 -1.47
C LYS A 34 -18.28 -2.43 -1.29
N ARG A 35 -18.00 -2.03 -0.04
CA ARG A 35 -16.91 -1.11 0.27
C ARG A 35 -15.55 -1.73 -0.01
N LEU A 36 -15.27 -2.93 0.50
CA LEU A 36 -14.01 -3.63 0.22
C LEU A 36 -13.74 -3.75 -1.30
N PHE A 37 -14.73 -4.14 -2.08
CA PHE A 37 -14.58 -4.28 -3.53
C PHE A 37 -14.37 -2.92 -4.20
N SER A 38 -15.04 -1.87 -3.71
CA SER A 38 -14.80 -0.50 -4.17
C SER A 38 -13.37 -0.05 -3.87
N ASP A 39 -12.88 -0.30 -2.65
CA ASP A 39 -11.51 0.02 -2.23
C ASP A 39 -10.48 -0.70 -3.12
N VAL A 40 -10.72 -1.97 -3.46
CA VAL A 40 -9.87 -2.75 -4.38
C VAL A 40 -9.87 -2.17 -5.79
N LEU A 41 -11.04 -1.79 -6.33
CA LEU A 41 -11.10 -1.14 -7.63
C LEU A 41 -10.42 0.23 -7.61
N GLU A 42 -10.56 0.98 -6.54
CA GLU A 42 -9.90 2.27 -6.39
C GLU A 42 -8.37 2.11 -6.37
N LEU A 43 -7.85 1.15 -5.60
CA LEU A 43 -6.42 0.79 -5.62
C LEU A 43 -5.95 0.44 -7.04
N GLY A 44 -6.72 -0.37 -7.77
CA GLY A 44 -6.38 -0.76 -9.15
C GLY A 44 -6.39 0.39 -10.15
N ARG A 45 -7.17 1.45 -9.90
CA ARG A 45 -7.21 2.66 -10.74
C ARG A 45 -6.09 3.64 -10.44
N GLN A 46 -5.51 3.61 -9.23
CA GLN A 46 -4.41 4.50 -8.87
C GLN A 46 -3.15 4.15 -9.65
N LYS A 47 -2.71 5.07 -10.52
CA LYS A 47 -1.47 4.93 -11.31
C LYS A 47 -0.36 5.77 -10.70
N TYR A 48 0.88 5.34 -10.89
CA TYR A 48 2.07 6.07 -10.43
C TYR A 48 2.09 7.53 -10.91
N GLY A 49 1.73 7.77 -12.18
CA GLY A 49 1.69 9.11 -12.77
C GLY A 49 0.72 10.06 -12.05
N THR A 50 -0.44 9.55 -11.64
CA THR A 50 -1.52 10.32 -10.97
C THR A 50 -1.46 10.27 -9.45
N PHE A 51 -0.49 9.53 -8.86
CA PHE A 51 -0.40 9.32 -7.42
C PHE A 51 -0.05 10.60 -6.63
N VAL A 52 0.64 11.54 -7.27
CA VAL A 52 0.83 12.89 -6.76
C VAL A 52 0.16 13.82 -7.76
N GLU A 53 -1.09 14.19 -7.46
CA GLU A 53 -1.69 15.37 -8.06
C GLU A 53 -0.90 16.61 -7.61
N SER A 54 -0.86 17.59 -8.51
CA SER A 54 -0.24 18.92 -8.43
C SER A 54 -0.03 19.50 -7.02
N ILE A 55 0.93 20.43 -6.88
CA ILE A 55 1.10 21.30 -5.71
C ILE A 55 -0.26 21.89 -5.31
N SER A 56 -0.98 21.21 -4.43
CA SER A 56 -2.34 21.52 -4.00
C SER A 56 -2.42 21.36 -2.47
N VAL A 57 -3.58 21.67 -1.90
CA VAL A 57 -3.87 21.48 -0.47
C VAL A 57 -3.57 20.05 0.00
N ASP A 58 -3.64 19.06 -0.89
CA ASP A 58 -3.30 17.66 -0.60
C ASP A 58 -1.83 17.47 -0.20
N SER A 59 -0.91 18.29 -0.71
CA SER A 59 0.51 18.23 -0.34
C SER A 59 0.73 18.58 1.14
N ILE A 60 -0.14 19.42 1.71
CA ILE A 60 -0.12 19.82 3.12
C ILE A 60 -0.83 18.79 3.99
N GLN A 61 -1.91 18.19 3.49
CA GLN A 61 -2.70 17.21 4.25
C GLN A 61 -2.06 15.82 4.26
N LYS A 62 -1.33 15.46 3.19
CA LYS A 62 -0.75 14.13 2.96
C LYS A 62 0.72 14.24 2.53
N PRO A 63 1.60 14.79 3.39
CA PRO A 63 3.00 15.05 3.06
C PRO A 63 3.79 13.78 2.70
N TRP A 64 3.33 12.60 3.14
CA TRP A 64 3.98 11.32 2.83
C TRP A 64 3.84 10.87 1.37
N ARG A 65 2.89 11.43 0.60
CA ARG A 65 2.69 11.04 -0.82
C ARG A 65 3.91 11.34 -1.67
N SER A 66 4.51 12.52 -1.50
CA SER A 66 5.72 12.92 -2.23
C SER A 66 6.90 12.00 -1.88
N VAL A 67 7.12 11.73 -0.59
CA VAL A 67 8.15 10.82 -0.10
C VAL A 67 7.96 9.40 -0.66
N THR A 68 6.72 8.92 -0.69
CA THR A 68 6.37 7.60 -1.22
C THR A 68 6.63 7.52 -2.72
N LYS A 69 6.28 8.58 -3.48
CA LYS A 69 6.52 8.66 -4.92
C LYS A 69 8.02 8.69 -5.24
N SER A 70 8.82 9.48 -4.51
CA SER A 70 10.28 9.54 -4.68
C SER A 70 10.95 8.21 -4.36
N ARG A 71 10.48 7.53 -3.30
CA ARG A 71 10.99 6.19 -2.97
C ARG A 71 10.67 5.18 -4.07
N ALA A 72 9.45 5.20 -4.58
CA ALA A 72 9.05 4.31 -5.67
C ALA A 72 9.85 4.58 -6.96
N ASP A 73 10.11 5.85 -7.31
CA ASP A 73 10.99 6.22 -8.44
C ASP A 73 12.39 5.60 -8.30
N ARG A 74 12.99 5.76 -7.10
CA ARG A 74 14.31 5.22 -6.79
C ARG A 74 14.34 3.69 -6.91
N LEU A 75 13.35 3.00 -6.33
CA LEU A 75 13.24 1.54 -6.40
C LEU A 75 13.10 1.06 -7.85
N SER A 76 12.29 1.75 -8.66
CA SER A 76 12.14 1.44 -10.08
C SER A 76 13.47 1.58 -10.84
N LYS A 77 14.23 2.65 -10.59
CA LYS A 77 15.55 2.85 -11.20
C LYS A 77 16.57 1.78 -10.79
N LEU A 78 16.57 1.38 -9.51
CA LEU A 78 17.45 0.31 -9.02
C LEU A 78 17.09 -1.05 -9.64
N ALA A 79 15.80 -1.36 -9.75
CA ALA A 79 15.34 -2.57 -10.39
C ALA A 79 15.66 -2.60 -11.89
N ASP A 80 15.42 -1.49 -12.60
CA ASP A 80 15.75 -1.36 -14.02
C ASP A 80 17.26 -1.51 -14.26
N LYS A 81 18.09 -0.88 -13.43
CA LYS A 81 19.55 -1.07 -13.48
C LYS A 81 19.94 -2.53 -13.27
N ALA A 82 19.37 -3.21 -12.28
CA ALA A 82 19.68 -4.61 -12.01
C ALA A 82 19.26 -5.54 -13.15
N TRP A 83 18.15 -5.24 -13.80
CA TRP A 83 17.68 -5.93 -15.01
C TRP A 83 18.64 -5.73 -16.18
N ASN A 84 19.01 -4.47 -16.47
CA ASN A 84 19.91 -4.12 -17.58
C ASN A 84 21.34 -4.67 -17.39
N GLU A 85 21.76 -4.88 -16.14
CA GLU A 85 23.06 -5.49 -15.78
C GLU A 85 23.01 -7.03 -15.69
N ASP A 86 21.88 -7.66 -16.03
CA ASP A 86 21.64 -9.12 -15.97
C ASP A 86 22.04 -9.73 -14.61
N LYS A 87 21.69 -9.03 -13.52
CA LYS A 87 22.04 -9.46 -12.17
C LYS A 87 21.25 -10.71 -11.77
N ASN A 88 21.97 -11.72 -11.27
CA ASN A 88 21.36 -12.88 -10.63
C ASN A 88 20.57 -12.49 -9.36
N GLU A 89 19.74 -13.42 -8.88
CA GLU A 89 18.85 -13.17 -7.74
C GLU A 89 19.56 -12.61 -6.50
N PRO A 90 20.65 -13.20 -6.00
CA PRO A 90 21.37 -12.67 -4.85
C PRO A 90 21.81 -11.20 -5.04
N SER A 91 22.27 -10.86 -6.24
CA SER A 91 22.81 -9.53 -6.54
C SER A 91 21.74 -8.46 -6.61
N TRP A 92 20.59 -8.71 -7.25
CA TRP A 92 19.53 -7.69 -7.26
C TRP A 92 18.85 -7.57 -5.89
N ARG A 93 18.70 -8.68 -5.14
CA ARG A 93 18.16 -8.64 -3.78
C ARG A 93 19.03 -7.77 -2.87
N ALA A 94 20.35 -7.95 -2.88
CA ALA A 94 21.25 -7.12 -2.10
C ALA A 94 21.07 -5.61 -2.36
N ASN A 95 20.76 -5.23 -3.61
CA ASN A 95 20.63 -3.84 -4.04
C ASN A 95 19.22 -3.24 -3.86
N VAL A 96 18.15 -4.04 -3.90
CA VAL A 96 16.76 -3.55 -3.93
C VAL A 96 15.97 -3.98 -2.68
N GLU A 97 16.19 -5.20 -2.18
CA GLU A 97 15.36 -5.80 -1.15
C GLU A 97 15.41 -5.01 0.17
N ASN A 98 16.60 -4.59 0.58
CA ASN A 98 16.76 -3.79 1.80
C ASN A 98 15.96 -2.50 1.73
N ASP A 99 15.96 -1.82 0.59
CA ASP A 99 15.20 -0.60 0.38
C ASP A 99 13.68 -0.83 0.41
N VAL A 100 13.24 -1.97 -0.12
CA VAL A 100 11.83 -2.41 -0.08
C VAL A 100 11.41 -2.72 1.35
N LEU A 101 12.21 -3.53 2.06
CA LEU A 101 11.91 -4.02 3.40
C LEU A 101 12.08 -2.96 4.49
N HIS A 102 12.92 -1.95 4.26
CA HIS A 102 13.11 -0.84 5.20
C HIS A 102 11.78 -0.17 5.60
N ARG A 103 10.76 -0.25 4.75
CA ARG A 103 9.44 0.29 5.08
C ARG A 103 8.78 -0.39 6.28
N PHE A 104 9.13 -1.65 6.55
CA PHE A 104 8.63 -2.41 7.69
C PHE A 104 9.45 -2.17 8.96
N THR A 105 10.63 -1.55 8.84
CA THR A 105 11.53 -1.29 9.98
C THR A 105 11.42 0.13 10.53
N VAL A 106 10.79 1.07 9.80
CA VAL A 106 10.68 2.47 10.20
C VAL A 106 9.49 2.72 11.13
N GLU A 107 9.68 3.60 12.11
CA GLU A 107 8.58 4.09 12.94
C GLU A 107 7.54 4.80 12.07
N VAL A 108 6.27 4.45 12.27
CA VAL A 108 5.13 5.11 11.59
C VAL A 108 4.67 6.38 12.30
N ALA A 109 5.17 6.61 13.52
CA ALA A 109 4.89 7.77 14.36
C ALA A 109 6.15 8.63 14.51
N CYS A 110 5.97 9.94 14.59
CA CYS A 110 7.06 10.87 14.85
C CYS A 110 7.56 10.68 16.30
N PRO A 111 8.87 10.57 16.54
CA PRO A 111 9.40 10.40 17.91
C PRO A 111 9.09 11.61 18.81
N GLN A 112 8.95 12.81 18.24
CA GLN A 112 8.72 14.05 18.98
C GLN A 112 7.24 14.32 19.26
N CYS A 113 6.39 14.33 18.23
CA CYS A 113 4.96 14.66 18.41
C CYS A 113 4.02 13.45 18.40
N ARG A 114 4.54 12.23 18.17
CA ARG A 114 3.79 10.97 18.06
C ARG A 114 2.69 10.93 16.98
N ASN A 115 2.57 11.99 16.19
CA ASN A 115 1.69 12.06 15.01
C ASN A 115 2.26 11.22 13.86
N LEU A 116 1.42 10.92 12.87
CA LEU A 116 1.78 10.01 11.79
C LEU A 116 2.80 10.62 10.84
N LEU A 117 3.89 9.88 10.59
CA LEU A 117 4.80 10.15 9.47
C LEU A 117 4.23 9.67 8.14
N TRP A 118 3.25 8.76 8.18
CA TRP A 118 2.57 8.23 7.01
C TRP A 118 1.15 7.76 7.33
N GLY A 119 0.26 7.86 6.34
CA GLY A 119 -1.10 7.33 6.40
C GLY A 119 -1.45 6.52 5.15
N SER A 120 -2.35 5.54 5.31
CA SER A 120 -2.94 4.83 4.17
C SER A 120 -3.86 5.77 3.40
N GLU A 121 -3.75 5.77 2.07
CA GLU A 121 -4.67 6.51 1.20
C GLU A 121 -6.07 5.90 1.22
N ILE A 122 -6.12 4.56 1.23
CA ILE A 122 -7.35 3.78 1.27
C ILE A 122 -7.33 3.02 2.61
N PRO A 123 -8.09 3.46 3.61
CA PRO A 123 -8.15 2.79 4.90
C PRO A 123 -8.95 1.50 4.77
N ALA A 124 -8.52 0.42 5.43
CA ALA A 124 -9.19 -0.87 5.38
C ALA A 124 -10.71 -0.76 5.64
N ALA A 125 -11.51 -1.39 4.79
CA ALA A 125 -12.96 -1.47 4.94
C ALA A 125 -13.33 -2.04 6.33
N THR A 126 -14.25 -1.37 7.01
CA THR A 126 -14.82 -1.81 8.28
C THR A 126 -16.28 -2.17 8.04
N ASP A 127 -16.51 -3.28 7.36
CA ASP A 127 -17.84 -3.66 6.88
C ASP A 127 -18.68 -4.34 7.97
N GLY A 128 -18.33 -4.12 9.24
CA GLY A 128 -18.96 -4.74 10.40
C GLY A 128 -19.65 -3.71 11.30
N ILE A 129 -20.86 -4.04 11.74
CA ILE A 129 -21.57 -3.33 12.80
C ILE A 129 -21.02 -3.85 14.13
N GLY A 130 -20.34 -3.01 14.89
CA GLY A 130 -19.89 -3.38 16.23
C GLY A 130 -18.83 -2.47 16.83
N ALA A 131 -18.67 -2.57 18.15
CA ALA A 131 -17.77 -1.72 18.95
C ALA A 131 -16.31 -1.70 18.45
N ARG A 132 -15.85 -2.72 17.71
CA ARG A 132 -14.51 -2.74 17.10
C ARG A 132 -14.39 -1.76 15.92
N ALA A 133 -15.42 -1.65 15.07
CA ALA A 133 -15.44 -0.72 13.94
C ALA A 133 -15.49 0.73 14.45
N GLU A 134 -16.34 1.02 15.44
CA GLU A 134 -16.42 2.34 16.07
C GLU A 134 -15.11 2.74 16.75
N LYS A 135 -14.49 1.84 17.52
CA LYS A 135 -13.17 2.09 18.12
C LYS A 135 -12.09 2.30 17.06
N LEU A 136 -12.18 1.66 15.89
CA LEU A 136 -11.24 1.89 14.81
C LEU A 136 -11.44 3.28 14.21
N GLU A 137 -12.68 3.67 13.91
CA GLU A 137 -13.00 5.00 13.36
C GLU A 137 -12.62 6.13 14.32
N PHE A 138 -12.91 5.98 15.61
CA PHE A 138 -12.47 6.95 16.61
C PHE A 138 -10.94 7.12 16.64
N ARG A 139 -10.19 6.02 16.52
CA ARG A 139 -8.73 6.08 16.39
C ARG A 139 -8.29 6.72 15.07
N ARG A 140 -9.02 6.52 13.98
CA ARG A 140 -8.74 7.16 12.68
C ARG A 140 -8.88 8.66 12.75
N GLN A 141 -9.95 9.17 13.36
CA GLN A 141 -10.19 10.62 13.52
C GLN A 141 -9.11 11.32 14.35
N LYS A 142 -8.50 10.61 15.32
CA LYS A 142 -7.41 11.15 16.14
C LYS A 142 -6.05 11.15 15.46
N ARG A 143 -5.89 10.44 14.35
CA ARG A 143 -4.61 10.37 13.62
C ARG A 143 -4.40 11.66 12.84
N LYS A 144 -3.44 12.47 13.29
CA LYS A 144 -3.03 13.69 12.58
C LYS A 144 -1.71 13.45 11.85
N PRO A 145 -1.50 14.09 10.69
CA PRO A 145 -0.19 14.12 10.05
C PRO A 145 0.81 14.85 10.95
N CYS A 146 2.05 14.37 10.99
CA CYS A 146 3.15 15.08 11.61
C CYS A 146 3.42 16.40 10.87
N ARG A 147 3.66 17.47 11.62
CA ARG A 147 4.06 18.80 11.10
C ARG A 147 5.37 19.30 11.72
N CYS A 148 6.11 18.41 12.40
CA CYS A 148 7.42 18.76 12.94
C CYS A 148 8.37 19.13 11.78
N PRO A 149 9.24 20.14 11.96
CA PRO A 149 10.26 20.46 10.97
C PRO A 149 11.10 19.22 10.65
N PRO A 150 11.54 19.04 9.39
CA PRO A 150 12.31 17.86 8.95
C PRO A 150 13.60 17.63 9.74
N MET A 151 14.08 18.63 10.47
CA MET A 151 15.31 18.63 11.27
C MET A 151 15.36 17.51 12.33
N TRP A 152 14.21 16.93 12.72
CA TRP A 152 14.11 15.93 13.80
C TRP A 152 13.23 14.72 13.42
N GLY A 153 12.94 14.56 12.13
CA GLY A 153 11.97 13.57 11.64
C GLY A 153 12.24 13.06 10.23
N GLN A 154 13.32 13.51 9.58
CA GLN A 154 14.04 12.58 8.71
C GLN A 154 14.59 11.52 9.66
N SER A 155 14.02 10.32 9.60
CA SER A 155 14.90 9.16 9.61
C SER A 155 16.14 9.57 8.79
N GLN A 156 17.33 9.60 9.39
CA GLN A 156 18.58 10.13 8.82
C GLN A 156 19.04 9.34 7.56
N PHE A 157 18.12 8.72 6.84
CA PHE A 157 18.28 7.65 5.88
C PHE A 157 17.57 7.96 4.55
N ALA A 158 17.05 9.18 4.39
CA ALA A 158 16.58 9.73 3.10
C ALA A 158 17.57 10.71 2.45
N ALA A 159 18.77 10.86 3.03
CA ALA A 159 19.90 11.44 2.30
C ALA A 159 20.47 10.35 1.36
N PRO A 160 20.89 10.69 0.13
CA PRO A 160 21.62 9.76 -0.70
C PRO A 160 22.91 9.43 0.05
N PHE A 161 23.15 8.16 0.36
CA PHE A 161 24.51 7.72 0.66
C PHE A 161 25.32 7.93 -0.63
N GLY A 162 26.00 9.07 -0.66
CA GLY A 162 26.74 9.55 -1.82
C GLY A 162 27.58 10.75 -1.42
N LEU A 163 28.72 10.45 -0.78
CA LEU A 163 30.02 11.10 -0.98
C LEU A 163 30.99 10.43 0.00
N ILE A 164 31.58 9.31 -0.44
CA ILE A 164 32.91 8.93 0.03
C ILE A 164 33.85 9.65 -0.94
N VAL A 165 34.53 10.67 -0.42
CA VAL A 165 35.78 11.19 -0.99
C VAL A 165 36.89 10.22 -0.60
#